data_AF-A0A3N4SBV6-F1
#
_entry.id   AF-A0A3N4SBV6-F1
#
_cell.length_a   1.000
_cell.length_b   1.000
_cell.length_c   1.000
_cell.angle_alpha   90.00
_cell.angle_beta   90.00
_cell.angle_gamma   90.00
#
_symmetry.space_group_name_H-M   'P 1'
#
loop_
_entity.id
_entity.type
_entity.pdbx_description
1 polymer ?
#
loop_
_entity_poly.entity_id
_entity_poly.type
_entity_poly.pdbx_seq_one_letter_code
_entity_poly.pdbx_strand_id
1 'polypeptide(L)' 'MTPERRRELLGDEAIAYINEVVDAAPEPTPDVVERLRQIFSNPQGAAQQQLAVDRPAPRAA' A
#
# COMPACT_ATOMS: atom_id res chain seq x y z
N MET A 1 14.51 -6.54 4.30
CA MET A 1 14.14 -7.95 4.56
C MET A 1 14.84 -8.81 3.52
N THR A 2 15.46 -9.93 3.92
CA THR A 2 16.08 -10.86 2.95
C THR A 2 15.03 -11.84 2.40
N PRO A 3 15.24 -12.40 1.19
CA PRO A 3 14.36 -13.42 0.63
C PRO A 3 14.21 -14.66 1.54
N GLU A 4 15.28 -15.09 2.18
CA GLU A 4 15.31 -16.24 3.08
C GLU A 4 14.44 -15.98 4.31
N ARG A 5 14.59 -14.80 4.92
CA ARG A 5 13.78 -14.40 6.07
C ARG A 5 12.30 -14.26 5.71
N ARG A 6 12.00 -13.85 4.47
CA ARG A 6 10.62 -13.79 3.98
C ARG A 6 10.00 -15.20 3.87
N ARG A 7 10.75 -16.18 3.34
CA ARG A 7 10.29 -17.58 3.28
C ARG A 7 10.09 -18.19 4.65
N GLU A 8 11.00 -17.93 5.59
CA GLU A 8 10.84 -18.38 6.98
C GLU A 8 9.57 -17.82 7.65
N LEU A 9 9.22 -16.56 7.37
CA LEU A 9 8.08 -15.88 7.98
C LEU A 9 6.74 -16.25 7.36
N LEU A 10 6.70 -16.40 6.03
CA LEU A 10 5.46 -16.56 5.28
C LEU A 10 5.21 -18.01 4.84
N GLY A 11 6.27 -18.78 4.62
CA GLY A 11 6.20 -20.08 3.95
C GLY A 11 6.04 -19.96 2.43
N ASP A 12 6.38 -21.04 1.73
CA ASP A 12 6.38 -21.06 0.27
C ASP A 12 4.96 -20.96 -0.32
N GLU A 13 3.96 -21.58 0.31
CA GLU A 13 2.56 -21.52 -0.13
C GLU A 13 1.99 -20.10 -0.12
N ALA A 14 2.22 -19.35 0.97
CA ALA A 14 1.75 -17.97 1.07
C ALA A 14 2.47 -17.06 0.06
N ILE A 15 3.75 -17.30 -0.20
CA ILE A 15 4.50 -16.57 -1.22
C ILE A 15 3.96 -16.86 -2.62
N ALA A 16 3.67 -18.13 -2.91
CA ALA A 16 3.06 -18.52 -4.19
C ALA A 16 1.70 -17.83 -4.39
N TYR A 17 0.84 -17.86 -3.37
CA TYR A 17 -0.46 -17.18 -3.41
C TYR A 17 -0.32 -15.67 -3.62
N ILE A 18 0.61 -15.01 -2.89
CA ILE A 18 0.85 -13.57 -3.07
C ILE A 18 1.28 -13.26 -4.50
N ASN A 19 2.18 -14.05 -5.07
CA ASN A 19 2.65 -13.84 -6.44
C ASN A 19 1.51 -14.02 -7.45
N GLU A 20 0.68 -15.05 -7.29
CA GLU A 20 -0.51 -15.26 -8.13
C GLU A 20 -1.46 -14.06 -8.10
N VAL A 21 -1.76 -13.54 -6.90
CA VAL A 21 -2.62 -12.37 -6.74
C VAL A 21 -2.00 -11.11 -7.36
N VAL A 22 -0.69 -10.92 -7.20
CA VAL A 22 0.03 -9.77 -7.75
C VAL A 22 0.07 -9.85 -9.28
N ASP A 23 0.34 -11.02 -9.85
CA ASP A 23 0.38 -11.22 -11.31
C ASP A 23 -1.01 -11.03 -11.95
N ALA A 24 -2.08 -11.36 -11.22
CA ALA A 24 -3.45 -11.16 -11.67
C ALA A 24 -3.94 -9.71 -11.53
N ALA A 25 -3.23 -8.86 -10.79
CA ALA A 25 -3.65 -7.49 -10.56
C ALA A 25 -3.47 -6.64 -11.83
N PRO A 26 -4.43 -5.76 -12.17
CA PRO A 26 -4.25 -4.83 -13.27
C PRO A 26 -3.14 -3.83 -12.96
N GLU A 27 -2.50 -3.32 -14.01
CA GLU A 27 -1.53 -2.23 -13.90
C GLU A 27 -2.12 -1.03 -13.15
N PRO A 28 -1.40 -0.45 -12.19
CA PRO A 28 -1.90 0.72 -11.45
C PRO A 28 -2.02 1.92 -12.38
N THR A 29 -3.02 2.75 -12.13
CA THR A 29 -3.21 3.99 -12.88
C THR A 29 -2.09 5.00 -12.58
N PRO A 30 -1.78 5.93 -13.50
CA PRO A 30 -0.76 6.95 -13.27
C PRO A 30 -0.98 7.76 -11.99
N ASP A 31 -2.24 8.06 -11.64
CA ASP A 31 -2.60 8.80 -10.43
C ASP A 31 -2.23 8.03 -9.15
N VAL A 32 -2.43 6.71 -9.15
CA VAL A 32 -2.04 5.85 -8.01
C VAL A 32 -0.52 5.85 -7.87
N VAL A 33 0.21 5.71 -8.98
CA VAL A 33 1.68 5.74 -8.98
C VAL A 33 2.21 7.07 -8.44
N GLU A 34 1.62 8.19 -8.85
CA GLU A 34 2.05 9.52 -8.40
C GLU A 34 1.76 9.74 -6.91
N ARG A 35 0.61 9.29 -6.40
CA ARG A 35 0.34 9.32 -4.96
C ARG A 35 1.33 8.48 -4.16
N LEU A 36 1.64 7.28 -4.62
CA LEU A 36 2.65 6.42 -3.97
C LEU A 36 4.01 7.12 -3.96
N ARG A 37 4.42 7.73 -5.08
CA ARG A 37 5.67 8.50 -5.16
C ARG A 37 5.71 9.62 -4.13
N GLN A 38 4.63 10.37 -3.96
CA GLN A 38 4.54 11.44 -2.96
C GLN A 38 4.67 10.92 -1.53
N ILE A 39 3.98 9.82 -1.21
CA ILE A 39 4.06 9.16 0.12
C ILE A 39 5.50 8.73 0.41
N PHE A 40 6.16 8.06 -0.53
CA PHE A 40 7.52 7.55 -0.33
C PHE A 40 8.59 8.65 -0.37
N SER A 41 8.34 9.77 -1.06
CA SER A 41 9.29 10.89 -1.15
C SER A 41 9.21 11.86 0.03
N ASN A 42 8.07 11.91 0.73
CA ASN A 42 7.87 12.74 1.93
C ASN A 42 7.02 12.02 2.99
N PRO A 43 7.59 11.03 3.70
CA PRO A 43 6.82 10.17 4.61
C PRO A 43 6.20 10.92 5.79
N GLN A 44 6.75 12.09 6.18
CA GLN A 44 6.20 12.91 7.28
C GLN A 44 5.07 13.84 6.82
N GLY A 45 4.99 14.22 5.54
CA GLY A 45 3.98 15.15 5.02
C GLY A 45 2.73 14.50 4.42
N ALA A 46 2.79 13.23 4.02
CA ALA A 46 1.68 12.57 3.34
C ALA A 46 0.56 12.08 4.28
N ALA A 47 0.89 11.67 5.51
CA ALA A 47 -0.08 11.18 6.49
C ALA A 47 -1.17 12.21 6.86
N GLN A 48 -0.88 13.51 6.72
CA GLN A 48 -1.82 14.58 7.03
C GLN A 48 -2.88 14.79 5.94
N GLN A 49 -2.59 14.42 4.69
CA GLN A 49 -3.51 14.64 3.56
C GLN A 49 -4.55 13.53 3.42
N GLN A 50 -4.18 12.27 3.71
CA GLN A 50 -5.11 11.13 3.62
C GLN A 50 -6.21 11.18 4.70
N LEU A 51 -5.86 11.57 5.93
CA LEU A 51 -6.81 11.67 7.05
C LEU A 51 -7.87 12.77 6.87
N ALA A 52 -7.62 13.75 6.01
CA ALA A 52 -8.55 14.83 5.72
C ALA A 52 -9.62 14.44 4.68
N VAL A 53 -9.33 13.48 3.80
CA VAL A 53 -10.24 13.04 2.74
C VAL A 53 -11.23 11.99 3.25
N ASP A 54 -10.80 11.11 4.16
CA ASP A 54 -11.64 10.00 4.67
C ASP A 54 -12.45 10.32 5.94
N ARG A 55 -12.30 11.51 6.53
CA ARG A 55 -13.05 11.86 7.75
C ARG A 55 -14.39 12.50 7.36
N PRO A 56 -15.55 11.84 7.58
CA PRO A 56 -16.83 12.51 7.43
C PRO A 56 -16.91 13.69 8.40
N ALA A 57 -17.44 14.81 7.92
CA ALA A 57 -17.60 16.03 8.71
C ALA A 57 -18.31 15.70 10.04
N PRO A 58 -17.85 16.24 11.19
CA PRO A 58 -18.55 16.02 12.44
C PRO A 58 -19.99 16.52 12.30
N ARG A 59 -20.95 15.61 12.53
CA ARG A 59 -22.38 15.95 12.53
C ARG A 59 -22.59 16.96 13.66
N ALA A 60 -22.88 18.21 13.28
CA ALA A 60 -23.21 19.26 14.23
C ALA A 60 -24.41 18.79 15.08
N ALA A 61 -24.26 18.87 16.40
CA ALA A 61 -25.30 18.61 17.39
C ALA A 61 -26.04 19.91 17.75
#